data_AF-A0A842UL45-F1
#
_entry.id   AF-A0A842UL45-F1
#
_cell.length_a   1.000
_cell.length_b   1.000
_cell.length_c   1.000
_cell.angle_alpha   90.00
_cell.angle_beta   90.00
_cell.angle_gamma   90.00
#
_symmetry.space_group_name_H-M   'P 1'
#
loop_
_entity.id
_entity.type
_entity.pdbx_description
1 polymer ?
#
loop_
_entity_poly.entity_id
_entity_poly.type
_entity_poly.pdbx_seq_one_letter_code
_entity_poly.pdbx_strand_id
1 'polypeptide(L)'
;MRTTVVQVMKRLASSNFKFGEVTFNGFDGLRETKVQEVIESGPDELSEQIELWADLSVKYQGEPPESYRVLNSMLMDWVDDNETKLKKIINPKLKSHLNEKYDDIDTDDLDEDFDDYIWEDQVDYMPRVNEEEREINFSLELVLDIEEEDEDASSD
;
A
#
# COMPACT_ATOMS: atom_id res chain seq x y z
N MET A 1 11.70 25.65 17.27
CA MET A 1 10.69 24.95 16.45
C MET A 1 9.31 25.21 17.05
N ARG A 2 8.27 25.52 16.25
CA ARG A 2 6.88 25.68 16.75
C ARG A 2 6.12 24.37 16.52
N THR A 3 5.46 23.85 17.55
CA THR A 3 4.62 22.64 17.45
C THR A 3 3.32 22.97 16.71
N THR A 4 2.90 22.13 15.77
CA THR A 4 1.64 22.32 15.05
C THR A 4 0.44 21.88 15.89
N VAL A 5 -0.75 22.40 15.59
CA VAL A 5 -2.00 21.98 16.26
C VAL A 5 -2.21 20.46 16.09
N VAL A 6 -1.92 19.93 14.89
CA VAL A 6 -2.02 18.49 14.61
C VAL A 6 -1.12 17.68 15.54
N GLN A 7 0.15 18.09 15.72
CA GLN A 7 1.08 17.39 16.62
C GLN A 7 0.61 17.39 18.09
N VAL A 8 0.03 18.49 18.56
CA VAL A 8 -0.56 18.55 19.91
C VAL A 8 -1.74 17.59 20.03
N MET A 9 -2.65 17.60 19.05
CA MET A 9 -3.84 16.76 19.05
C MET A 9 -3.50 15.27 18.92
N LYS A 10 -2.52 14.89 18.08
CA LYS A 10 -1.99 13.53 17.99
C LYS A 10 -1.48 13.03 19.33
N ARG A 11 -0.71 13.86 20.04
CA ARG A 11 -0.17 13.50 21.36
C ARG A 11 -1.28 13.28 22.39
N LEU A 12 -2.33 14.09 22.37
CA LEU A 12 -3.49 13.88 23.25
C LEU A 12 -4.22 12.58 22.88
N ALA A 13 -4.50 12.36 21.60
CA ALA A 13 -5.18 11.18 21.09
C ALA A 13 -4.41 9.88 21.42
N SER A 14 -3.08 9.87 21.27
CA SER A 14 -2.22 8.69 21.53
C SER A 14 -2.30 8.15 22.98
N SER A 15 -2.82 8.94 23.92
CA SER A 15 -3.04 8.49 25.30
C SER A 15 -4.24 7.54 25.45
N ASN A 16 -5.21 7.64 24.53
CA ASN A 16 -6.48 6.90 24.57
C ASN A 16 -6.81 6.19 23.26
N PHE A 17 -5.96 6.25 22.23
CA PHE A 17 -6.18 5.60 20.95
C PHE A 17 -4.94 4.84 20.51
N LYS A 18 -5.11 3.58 20.10
CA LYS A 18 -4.03 2.73 19.59
C LYS A 18 -4.52 1.85 18.46
N PHE A 19 -3.74 1.81 17.39
CA PHE A 19 -3.85 0.79 16.35
C PHE A 19 -3.40 -0.58 16.88
N GLY A 20 -3.96 -1.64 16.30
CA GLY A 20 -3.78 -3.00 16.72
C GLY A 20 -3.40 -3.92 15.57
N GLU A 21 -4.06 -5.07 15.50
CA GLU A 21 -3.81 -6.06 14.46
C GLU A 21 -4.35 -5.58 13.11
N VAL A 22 -3.62 -5.90 12.04
CA VAL A 22 -3.96 -5.53 10.67
C VAL A 22 -4.29 -6.77 9.87
N THR A 23 -5.31 -6.66 9.02
CA THR A 23 -5.84 -7.71 8.17
C THR A 23 -5.85 -7.20 6.73
N PHE A 24 -5.41 -8.05 5.81
CA PHE A 24 -5.55 -7.82 4.37
C PHE A 24 -6.93 -8.27 3.90
N ASN A 25 -7.61 -7.42 3.13
CA ASN A 25 -8.97 -7.64 2.66
C ASN A 25 -9.05 -7.95 1.17
N GLY A 26 -8.09 -7.48 0.38
CA GLY A 26 -8.09 -7.67 -1.06
C GLY A 26 -7.25 -6.62 -1.77
N PHE A 27 -7.25 -6.69 -3.09
CA PHE A 27 -6.77 -5.61 -3.93
C PHE A 27 -7.98 -4.94 -4.58
N ASP A 28 -8.00 -3.61 -4.57
CA ASP A 28 -8.89 -2.79 -5.38
C ASP A 28 -8.07 -2.09 -6.46
N GLY A 29 -8.67 -1.86 -7.63
CA GLY A 29 -7.97 -1.35 -8.80
C GLY A 29 -8.89 -1.15 -10.00
N LEU A 30 -9.34 0.09 -10.19
CA LEU A 30 -9.63 0.65 -11.51
C LEU A 30 -8.27 1.04 -12.11
N ARG A 31 -7.69 0.40 -13.13
CA ARG A 31 -8.27 0.03 -14.43
C ARG A 31 -7.65 -1.28 -14.96
N GLU A 32 -8.39 -2.39 -14.89
CA GLU A 32 -8.07 -3.63 -15.62
C GLU A 32 -7.74 -3.38 -17.12
N THR A 33 -8.24 -2.27 -17.69
CA THR A 33 -7.95 -1.85 -19.06
C THR A 33 -6.49 -1.52 -19.34
N LYS A 34 -5.74 -0.94 -18.38
CA LYS A 34 -4.35 -0.53 -18.66
C LYS A 34 -3.41 -1.72 -18.76
N VAL A 35 -3.51 -2.70 -17.85
CA VAL A 35 -2.60 -3.87 -17.87
C VAL A 35 -2.83 -4.76 -19.09
N GLN A 36 -4.08 -4.84 -19.57
CA GLN A 36 -4.38 -5.56 -20.81
C GLN A 36 -3.89 -4.80 -22.05
N GLU A 37 -4.05 -3.47 -22.08
CA GLU A 37 -3.44 -2.61 -23.12
C GLU A 37 -1.90 -2.72 -23.10
N VAL A 38 -1.29 -2.88 -21.92
CA VAL A 38 0.17 -3.09 -21.73
C VAL A 38 0.65 -4.39 -22.36
N ILE A 39 -0.01 -5.51 -22.02
CA ILE A 39 0.34 -6.84 -22.55
C ILE A 39 0.15 -6.88 -24.08
N GLU A 40 -0.87 -6.19 -24.60
CA GLU A 40 -1.18 -6.17 -26.04
C GLU A 40 -0.24 -5.24 -26.86
N SER A 41 0.36 -4.21 -26.25
CA SER A 41 1.18 -3.20 -26.93
C SER A 41 2.67 -3.55 -27.00
N GLY A 42 3.14 -4.50 -26.19
CA GLY A 42 4.55 -4.88 -26.08
C GLY A 42 5.36 -3.95 -25.16
N PRO A 43 6.47 -4.43 -24.58
CA PRO A 43 7.25 -3.71 -23.57
C PRO A 43 7.90 -2.41 -24.09
N ASP A 44 8.19 -2.33 -25.40
CA ASP A 44 8.93 -1.23 -26.04
C ASP A 44 8.24 0.16 -26.00
N GLU A 45 6.92 0.24 -25.72
CA GLU A 45 6.19 1.53 -25.62
C GLU A 45 5.99 2.01 -24.17
N LEU A 46 6.53 1.29 -23.18
CA LEU A 46 6.11 1.38 -21.79
C LEU A 46 7.20 1.87 -20.84
N SER A 47 7.11 3.14 -20.48
CA SER A 47 7.64 3.63 -19.20
C SER A 47 6.56 3.60 -18.10
N GLU A 48 5.57 2.71 -18.16
CA GLU A 48 4.33 2.83 -17.36
C GLU A 48 4.29 1.87 -16.16
N GLN A 49 4.19 2.49 -14.98
CA GLN A 49 3.99 1.86 -13.69
C GLN A 49 2.61 1.19 -13.59
N ILE A 50 2.53 0.01 -12.95
CA ILE A 50 1.24 -0.58 -12.54
C ILE A 50 0.85 0.01 -11.18
N GLU A 51 -0.26 0.73 -11.14
CA GLU A 51 -0.89 1.24 -9.92
C GLU A 51 -1.97 0.25 -9.42
N LEU A 52 -1.80 -0.29 -8.21
CA LEU A 52 -2.75 -1.20 -7.54
C LEU A 52 -3.02 -0.72 -6.11
N TRP A 53 -4.22 -0.94 -5.57
CA TRP A 53 -4.51 -0.59 -4.18
C TRP A 53 -4.69 -1.84 -3.32
N ALA A 54 -3.97 -1.93 -2.21
CA ALA A 54 -4.15 -2.97 -1.20
C ALA A 54 -5.11 -2.50 -0.11
N ASP A 55 -6.27 -3.16 -0.02
CA ASP A 55 -7.27 -2.87 1.00
C ASP A 55 -6.94 -3.59 2.31
N LEU A 56 -6.89 -2.81 3.39
CA LEU A 56 -6.52 -3.27 4.73
C LEU A 56 -7.54 -2.79 5.76
N SER A 57 -7.66 -3.58 6.83
CA SER A 57 -8.36 -3.21 8.05
C SER A 57 -7.40 -3.26 9.22
N VAL A 58 -7.38 -2.24 10.06
CA VAL A 58 -6.64 -2.24 11.32
C VAL A 58 -7.62 -2.15 12.49
N LYS A 59 -7.54 -3.12 13.41
CA LYS A 59 -8.26 -3.06 14.68
C LYS A 59 -7.74 -1.90 15.52
N TYR A 60 -8.59 -1.30 16.35
CA TYR A 60 -8.16 -0.26 17.28
C TYR A 60 -8.71 -0.41 18.69
N GLN A 61 -7.99 0.19 19.65
CA GLN A 61 -8.40 0.32 21.04
C GLN A 61 -8.64 1.78 21.42
N GLY A 62 -9.55 1.96 22.36
CA GLY A 62 -10.05 3.24 22.84
C GLY A 62 -10.90 3.99 21.81
N GLU A 63 -10.79 5.31 21.77
CA GLU A 63 -11.65 6.21 20.97
C GLU A 63 -10.84 6.90 19.86
N PRO A 64 -11.23 6.75 18.57
CA PRO A 64 -10.58 7.46 17.48
C PRO A 64 -10.65 8.98 17.68
N PRO A 65 -9.62 9.75 17.28
CA PRO A 65 -9.71 11.20 17.30
C PRO A 65 -10.83 11.70 16.38
N GLU A 66 -11.65 12.64 16.88
CA GLU A 66 -12.76 13.24 16.12
C GLU A 66 -12.30 13.91 14.81
N SER A 67 -11.05 14.42 14.80
CA SER A 67 -10.49 15.05 13.62
C SER A 67 -9.94 14.00 12.67
N TYR A 68 -10.58 13.89 11.51
CA TYR A 68 -10.09 13.11 10.38
C TYR A 68 -8.60 13.35 10.08
N ARG A 69 -8.17 14.62 10.06
CA ARG A 69 -6.77 14.99 9.80
C ARG A 69 -5.81 14.43 10.85
N VAL A 70 -6.26 14.37 12.11
CA VAL A 70 -5.46 13.77 13.19
C VAL A 70 -5.44 12.26 13.03
N LEU A 71 -6.58 11.63 12.74
CA LEU A 71 -6.65 10.18 12.49
C LEU A 71 -5.75 9.76 11.32
N ASN A 72 -5.90 10.41 10.17
CA ASN A 72 -5.09 10.14 8.97
C ASN A 72 -3.61 10.32 9.28
N SER A 73 -3.23 11.39 10.00
CA SER A 73 -1.84 11.58 10.39
C SER A 73 -1.32 10.57 11.40
N MET A 74 -2.16 10.02 12.27
CA MET A 74 -1.76 8.91 13.15
C MET A 74 -1.63 7.60 12.37
N LEU A 75 -2.50 7.38 11.38
CA LEU A 75 -2.44 6.21 10.52
C LEU A 75 -1.18 6.22 9.64
N MET A 76 -0.79 7.37 9.08
CA MET A 76 0.48 7.54 8.36
C MET A 76 1.67 7.14 9.23
N ASP A 77 1.85 7.76 10.41
CA ASP A 77 2.93 7.37 11.33
C ASP A 77 2.90 5.86 11.67
N TRP A 78 1.70 5.27 11.77
CA TRP A 78 1.57 3.85 12.07
C TRP A 78 1.94 2.95 10.89
N VAL A 79 1.60 3.34 9.66
CA VAL A 79 1.98 2.63 8.43
C VAL A 79 3.51 2.63 8.31
N ASP A 80 4.15 3.81 8.46
CA ASP A 80 5.61 3.96 8.44
C ASP A 80 6.27 3.06 9.51
N ASP A 81 5.76 3.08 10.75
CA ASP A 81 6.27 2.26 11.85
C ASP A 81 6.05 0.73 11.63
N ASN A 82 5.18 0.34 10.69
CA ASN A 82 4.79 -1.06 10.44
C ASN A 82 5.05 -1.51 9.00
N GLU A 83 5.82 -0.75 8.22
CA GLU A 83 6.09 -0.99 6.80
C GLU A 83 6.53 -2.45 6.53
N THR A 84 7.58 -2.93 7.20
CA THR A 84 8.08 -4.32 7.04
C THR A 84 7.00 -5.37 7.34
N LYS A 85 6.10 -5.10 8.29
CA LYS A 85 5.00 -6.00 8.63
C LYS A 85 3.94 -6.01 7.53
N LEU A 86 3.61 -4.83 6.99
CA LEU A 86 2.65 -4.67 5.90
C LEU A 86 3.16 -5.34 4.62
N LYS A 87 4.43 -5.13 4.26
CA LYS A 87 5.13 -5.83 3.16
C LYS A 87 4.95 -7.35 3.27
N LYS A 88 5.25 -7.95 4.44
CA LYS A 88 5.08 -9.40 4.66
C LYS A 88 3.64 -9.91 4.52
N ILE A 89 2.64 -9.05 4.72
CA ILE A 89 1.22 -9.41 4.59
C ILE A 89 0.76 -9.28 3.13
N ILE A 90 1.15 -8.20 2.46
CA ILE A 90 0.65 -7.82 1.14
C ILE A 90 1.38 -8.58 0.03
N ASN A 91 2.70 -8.69 0.13
CA ASN A 91 3.55 -9.15 -0.96
C ASN A 91 3.27 -10.58 -1.43
N PRO A 92 3.09 -11.57 -0.53
CA PRO A 92 2.70 -12.92 -0.97
C PRO A 92 1.31 -12.94 -1.64
N LYS A 93 0.42 -12.00 -1.29
CA LYS A 93 -0.89 -11.86 -1.92
C LYS A 93 -0.77 -11.20 -3.28
N LEU A 94 0.11 -10.22 -3.43
CA LEU A 94 0.36 -9.53 -4.68
C LEU A 94 0.90 -10.50 -5.75
N LYS A 95 1.93 -11.28 -5.43
CA LYS A 95 2.47 -12.31 -6.33
C LYS A 95 1.40 -13.30 -6.77
N SER A 96 0.58 -13.78 -5.83
CA SER A 96 -0.55 -14.67 -6.15
C SER A 96 -1.59 -13.98 -7.05
N HIS A 97 -1.88 -12.70 -6.80
CA HIS A 97 -2.88 -11.94 -7.56
C HIS A 97 -2.43 -11.69 -9.01
N LEU A 98 -1.18 -11.30 -9.21
CA LEU A 98 -0.61 -11.06 -10.54
C LEU A 98 -0.57 -12.35 -11.37
N ASN A 99 -0.04 -13.45 -10.80
CA ASN A 99 0.02 -14.76 -11.47
C ASN A 99 -1.36 -15.34 -11.81
N GLU A 100 -2.39 -15.04 -11.03
CA GLU A 100 -3.77 -15.47 -11.34
C GLU A 100 -4.44 -14.63 -12.43
N LYS A 101 -4.02 -13.37 -12.58
CA LYS A 101 -4.67 -12.39 -13.46
C LYS A 101 -3.97 -12.25 -14.80
N TYR A 102 -2.66 -12.47 -14.86
CA TYR A 102 -1.84 -12.24 -16.03
C TYR A 102 -0.92 -13.45 -16.24
N ASP A 103 -1.14 -14.18 -17.33
CA ASP A 103 -0.40 -15.40 -17.63
C ASP A 103 1.08 -15.13 -18.00
N ASP A 104 1.41 -13.89 -18.39
CA ASP A 104 2.70 -13.49 -18.97
C ASP A 104 3.50 -12.51 -18.09
N ILE A 105 3.09 -12.25 -16.85
CA ILE A 105 3.87 -11.41 -15.92
C ILE A 105 4.87 -12.28 -15.17
N ASP A 106 6.16 -11.95 -15.29
CA ASP A 106 7.18 -12.47 -14.40
C ASP A 106 7.03 -11.82 -13.02
N THR A 107 6.97 -12.65 -11.98
CA THR A 107 6.85 -12.23 -10.59
C THR A 107 7.99 -12.77 -9.74
N ASP A 108 9.06 -13.26 -10.36
CA ASP A 108 10.22 -13.79 -9.64
C ASP A 108 11.09 -12.67 -9.04
N ASP A 109 11.11 -11.49 -9.66
CA ASP A 109 11.75 -10.27 -9.08
C ASP A 109 11.12 -9.84 -7.75
N LEU A 110 9.83 -10.15 -7.58
CA LEU A 110 9.17 -9.95 -6.30
C LEU A 110 9.86 -10.77 -5.20
N ASP A 111 10.47 -11.92 -5.47
CA ASP A 111 11.12 -12.73 -4.44
C ASP A 111 12.48 -12.19 -3.96
N GLU A 112 13.16 -11.32 -4.73
CA GLU A 112 14.56 -10.95 -4.49
C GLU A 112 14.77 -9.64 -3.70
N ASP A 113 13.95 -8.59 -3.88
CA ASP A 113 13.98 -7.42 -2.99
C ASP A 113 12.65 -6.66 -3.02
N PHE A 114 11.78 -7.01 -2.07
CA PHE A 114 10.45 -6.42 -1.91
C PHE A 114 10.43 -4.96 -1.41
N ASP A 115 11.60 -4.33 -1.27
CA ASP A 115 11.71 -3.04 -0.61
C ASP A 115 11.23 -1.86 -1.46
N ASP A 116 11.16 -2.03 -2.79
CA ASP A 116 10.94 -0.92 -3.74
C ASP A 116 9.46 -0.70 -4.15
N TYR A 117 8.55 -1.63 -3.83
CA TYR A 117 7.20 -1.65 -4.43
C TYR A 117 6.07 -0.98 -3.62
N ILE A 118 6.33 -0.61 -2.36
CA ILE A 118 5.35 0.09 -1.52
C ILE A 118 5.79 1.54 -1.40
N TRP A 119 5.15 2.44 -2.16
CA TRP A 119 5.39 3.86 -1.99
C TRP A 119 4.66 4.41 -0.77
N GLU A 120 5.44 4.95 0.17
CA GLU A 120 5.00 5.51 1.45
C GLU A 120 4.40 6.93 1.32
N ASP A 121 4.48 7.57 0.15
CA ASP A 121 4.14 8.99 -0.05
C ASP A 121 2.63 9.29 -0.15
N GLN A 122 1.77 8.40 0.35
CA GLN A 122 0.32 8.60 0.38
C GLN A 122 -0.08 9.64 1.44
N VAL A 123 -0.41 10.84 0.96
CA VAL A 123 -0.80 11.98 1.81
C VAL A 123 -2.18 11.79 2.46
N ASP A 124 -3.03 10.88 1.95
CA ASP A 124 -4.41 10.71 2.43
C ASP A 124 -4.95 9.26 2.27
N TYR A 125 -4.79 8.42 3.28
CA TYR A 125 -5.27 7.02 3.28
C TYR A 125 -6.80 6.86 3.35
N MET A 126 -7.55 7.97 3.35
CA MET A 126 -9.03 7.98 3.42
C MET A 126 -9.64 6.99 4.42
N PRO A 127 -9.16 6.94 5.68
CA PRO A 127 -9.59 5.93 6.64
C PRO A 127 -11.10 6.00 6.92
N ARG A 128 -11.77 4.86 6.82
CA ARG A 128 -13.17 4.68 7.20
C ARG A 128 -13.26 3.94 8.52
N VAL A 129 -13.81 4.59 9.54
CA VAL A 129 -13.98 4.00 10.87
C VAL A 129 -15.25 3.16 10.91
N ASN A 130 -15.12 1.88 11.28
CA ASN A 130 -16.21 1.02 11.69
C ASN A 130 -16.19 0.90 13.22
N GLU A 131 -17.05 1.67 13.89
CA GLU A 131 -17.13 1.70 15.35
C GLU A 131 -17.67 0.41 15.96
N GLU A 132 -18.57 -0.29 15.25
CA GLU A 132 -19.18 -1.54 15.73
C GLU A 132 -18.14 -2.65 15.84
N GLU A 133 -17.28 -2.77 14.83
CA GLU A 133 -16.23 -3.79 14.76
C GLU A 133 -14.88 -3.33 15.35
N ARG A 134 -14.80 -2.04 15.72
CA ARG A 134 -13.57 -1.35 16.15
C ARG A 134 -12.44 -1.53 15.16
N GLU A 135 -12.75 -1.23 13.90
CA GLU A 135 -11.81 -1.31 12.77
C GLU A 135 -11.72 0.01 12.02
N ILE A 136 -10.57 0.22 11.39
CA ILE A 136 -10.36 1.29 10.43
C ILE A 136 -9.95 0.64 9.12
N ASN A 137 -10.74 0.89 8.08
CA ASN A 137 -10.46 0.42 6.73
C ASN A 137 -9.71 1.51 5.97
N PHE A 138 -8.64 1.14 5.29
CA PHE A 138 -7.80 2.04 4.51
C PHE A 138 -7.15 1.27 3.36
N SER A 139 -6.68 1.99 2.35
CA SER A 139 -6.05 1.38 1.17
C SER A 139 -4.64 1.93 1.02
N LEU A 140 -3.67 1.06 0.72
CA LEU A 140 -2.31 1.46 0.37
C LEU A 140 -2.15 1.41 -1.14
N GLU A 141 -1.64 2.47 -1.75
CA GLU A 141 -1.23 2.43 -3.15
C GLU A 141 0.08 1.65 -3.28
N LEU A 142 0.12 0.77 -4.27
CA LEU A 142 1.26 -0.02 -4.70
C LEU A 142 1.58 0.42 -6.11
N VAL A 143 2.84 0.79 -6.33
CA VAL A 143 3.34 1.21 -7.63
C VAL A 143 4.40 0.19 -8.00
N LEU A 144 4.14 -0.58 -9.05
CA LEU A 144 5.08 -1.58 -9.55
C LEU A 144 5.79 -0.99 -10.76
N ASP A 145 7.08 -0.77 -10.62
CA ASP A 145 7.96 -0.54 -11.74
C ASP A 145 8.16 -1.89 -12.45
N ILE A 146 7.87 -1.93 -13.75
CA ILE A 146 8.26 -3.04 -14.61
C ILE A 146 9.60 -2.61 -15.21
N GLU A 147 10.70 -3.16 -14.71
CA GLU A 147 11.99 -2.95 -15.35
C GLU A 147 12.07 -3.84 -16.61
N GLU A 148 12.62 -3.30 -17.71
CA GLU A 148 13.08 -4.13 -18.81
C GLU A 148 14.24 -4.98 -18.28
N GLU A 149 14.25 -6.30 -18.56
CA GLU A 149 15.52 -7.03 -18.50
C GLU A 149 16.48 -6.29 -19.44
N ASP A 150 17.46 -5.57 -18.88
CA ASP A 150 18.57 -5.05 -19.66
C ASP A 150 19.19 -6.26 -20.39
N GLU A 151 18.94 -6.37 -21.71
CA GLU A 151 19.62 -7.30 -22.62
C GLU A 151 21.10 -6.89 -22.74
N ASP A 152 21.86 -6.97 -21.66
CA ASP A 152 23.32 -6.81 -21.66
C ASP A 152 23.98 -8.13 -21.24
N ALA A 153 23.71 -9.18 -22.02
CA ALA A 153 24.48 -10.42 -21.96
C ALA A 153 24.54 -11.15 -23.31
N SER A 154 25.21 -10.57 -24.30
CA SER A 154 26.01 -11.34 -25.28
C SER A 154 27.04 -10.44 -25.94
N SER A 155 28.19 -10.31 -25.28
CA SER A 155 29.44 -10.04 -25.97
C SER A 155 29.83 -11.27 -26.79
N ASP A 156 29.84 -11.17 -28.12
CA ASP A 156 30.75 -11.91 -29.00
C ASP A 156 30.91 -11.22 -30.37
#